data_AF-A0A8R1EUC1-F1
#
_entry.id   AF-A0A8R1EUC1-F1
#
_cell.length_a   1.000
_cell.length_b   1.000
_cell.length_c   1.000
_cell.angle_alpha   90.00
_cell.angle_beta   90.00
_cell.angle_gamma   90.00
#
_symmetry.space_group_name_H-M   'P 1'
#
loop_
_entity.id
_entity.type
_entity.pdbx_description
1 polymer ?
#
loop_
_entity_poly.entity_id
_entity_poly.type
_entity_poly.pdbx_seq_one_letter_code
_entity_poly.pdbx_strand_id
1 'polypeptide(L)'
;MEKVGLYVEEMNADQERKVDRMASRSISVGKSPMETLWVRMTEEEMSVKMRSKLLKGFDKFLQNSGKMEEDVLEKIASNTTCSEQTKSIVVEQLRQFSEELRIRWSALGGVTWMKSVMNVMRALDVENADDLERSFVEMRSTNECAEKWRKNYEMLKKELLDSQNKWAVEKENLESAVRELSKTAGHLRRRAEEAEMTATAAKQGQWIRKNADGSSNESETSVELFSMREKIQGQASWKARRSTASRISSWQATQKENKRQ
;
A
#
# COMPACT_ATOMS: atom_id res chain seq x y z
N MET A 1 67.03 36.28 -37.59
CA MET A 1 66.06 35.77 -36.59
C MET A 1 64.73 35.36 -37.25
N GLU A 2 64.74 34.74 -38.44
CA GLU A 2 63.50 34.43 -39.19
C GLU A 2 63.18 32.94 -39.30
N LYS A 3 64.14 32.04 -39.06
CA LYS A 3 63.93 30.59 -39.20
C LYS A 3 63.26 29.91 -38.01
N VAL A 4 63.15 30.58 -36.86
CA VAL A 4 62.54 30.01 -35.65
C VAL A 4 61.02 30.27 -35.61
N GLY A 5 60.54 31.37 -36.22
CA GLY A 5 59.10 31.69 -36.29
C GLY A 5 58.31 30.73 -37.18
N LEU A 6 58.87 30.35 -38.33
CA LEU A 6 58.23 29.42 -39.28
C LEU A 6 58.01 28.02 -38.69
N TYR A 7 58.94 27.53 -37.86
CA TYR A 7 58.83 26.20 -37.26
C TYR A 7 57.73 26.14 -36.18
N VAL A 8 57.50 27.25 -35.46
CA VAL A 8 56.46 27.36 -34.44
C VAL A 8 55.07 27.52 -35.06
N GLU A 9 54.96 28.28 -36.16
CA GLU A 9 53.70 28.37 -36.91
C GLU A 9 53.32 27.04 -37.57
N GLU A 10 54.27 26.30 -38.12
CA GLU A 10 54.00 25.00 -38.76
C GLU A 10 53.60 23.92 -37.74
N MET A 11 54.21 23.92 -36.54
CA MET A 11 53.79 23.06 -35.42
C MET A 11 52.38 23.39 -34.91
N ASN A 12 52.01 24.67 -34.83
CA ASN A 12 50.67 25.08 -34.43
C ASN A 12 49.62 24.73 -35.48
N ALA A 13 49.92 24.91 -36.76
CA ALA A 13 49.00 24.57 -37.85
C ALA A 13 48.75 23.05 -37.96
N ASP A 14 49.75 22.22 -37.65
CA ASP A 14 49.56 20.77 -37.63
C ASP A 14 48.78 20.30 -36.39
N GLN A 15 48.92 21.02 -35.27
CA GLN A 15 48.13 20.78 -34.06
C GLN A 15 46.67 21.19 -34.25
N GLU A 16 46.39 22.33 -34.88
CA GLU A 16 45.03 22.75 -35.28
C GLU A 16 44.41 21.75 -36.26
N ARG A 17 45.12 21.32 -37.32
CA ARG A 17 44.61 20.29 -38.24
C ARG A 17 44.32 18.95 -37.56
N LYS A 18 44.99 18.65 -36.44
CA LYS A 18 44.78 17.43 -35.65
C LYS A 18 43.56 17.57 -34.74
N VAL A 19 43.35 18.76 -34.15
CA VAL A 19 42.14 19.11 -33.40
C VAL A 19 40.91 19.12 -34.33
N ASP A 20 41.02 19.71 -35.52
CA ASP A 20 39.97 19.72 -36.54
C ASP A 20 39.67 18.32 -37.08
N ARG A 21 40.68 17.46 -37.26
CA ARG A 21 40.46 16.06 -37.62
C ARG A 21 39.82 15.26 -36.49
N MET A 22 40.09 15.57 -35.22
CA MET A 22 39.42 14.94 -34.09
C MET A 22 37.98 15.45 -33.91
N ALA A 23 37.73 16.74 -34.16
CA ALA A 23 36.39 17.34 -34.18
C ALA A 23 35.55 16.85 -35.37
N SER A 24 36.17 16.62 -36.52
CA SER A 24 35.50 16.07 -37.72
C SER A 24 35.23 14.56 -37.63
N ARG A 25 35.90 13.88 -36.68
CA ARG A 25 35.66 12.46 -36.37
C ARG A 25 34.68 12.26 -35.22
N SER A 26 34.09 13.34 -34.72
CA SER A 26 32.84 13.28 -33.96
C SER A 26 31.81 12.59 -34.84
N ILE A 27 31.49 11.36 -34.42
CA ILE A 27 30.33 10.56 -34.81
C ILE A 27 29.24 11.51 -35.28
N SER A 28 28.72 11.32 -36.49
CA SER A 28 27.52 12.02 -36.94
C SER A 28 26.44 11.80 -35.88
N VAL A 29 26.29 12.81 -35.01
CA VAL A 29 25.30 12.82 -33.94
C VAL A 29 23.98 13.05 -34.66
N GLY A 30 23.43 11.97 -35.20
CA GLY A 30 21.99 11.87 -35.34
C GLY A 30 21.45 12.14 -33.95
N LYS A 31 20.77 13.28 -33.79
CA LYS A 31 20.14 13.74 -32.55
C LYS A 31 19.54 12.53 -31.87
N SER A 32 20.06 12.17 -30.69
CA SER A 32 19.67 10.92 -30.04
C SER A 32 18.14 10.90 -29.94
N PRO A 33 17.46 9.77 -30.18
CA PRO A 33 16.02 9.67 -30.00
C PRO A 33 15.59 10.17 -28.62
N MET A 34 16.47 10.04 -27.63
CA MET A 34 16.31 10.55 -26.28
C MET A 34 16.40 12.09 -26.23
N GLU A 35 17.43 12.71 -26.82
CA GLU A 35 17.56 14.18 -26.89
C GLU A 35 16.40 14.83 -27.64
N THR A 36 15.94 14.20 -28.72
CA THR A 36 14.78 14.67 -29.49
C THR A 36 13.46 14.49 -28.72
N LEU A 37 13.41 13.56 -27.77
CA LEU A 37 12.30 13.41 -26.82
C LEU A 37 12.36 14.49 -25.74
N TRP A 38 13.53 14.75 -25.16
CA TRP A 38 13.72 15.79 -24.14
C TRP A 38 13.41 17.20 -24.66
N VAL A 39 13.84 17.52 -25.89
CA VAL A 39 13.54 18.81 -26.54
C VAL A 39 12.03 18.95 -26.80
N ARG A 40 11.35 17.90 -27.30
CA ARG A 40 9.88 17.94 -27.44
C ARG A 40 9.14 17.98 -26.10
N MET A 41 9.67 17.35 -25.07
CA MET A 41 9.10 17.39 -23.71
C MET A 41 9.13 18.79 -23.10
N THR A 42 10.10 19.62 -23.49
CA THR A 42 10.33 20.97 -22.95
C THR A 42 9.73 22.07 -23.83
N GLU A 43 9.58 21.84 -25.14
CA GLU A 43 9.03 22.83 -26.08
C GLU A 43 7.54 22.65 -26.40
N GLU A 44 6.98 21.44 -26.24
CA GLU A 44 5.59 21.12 -26.65
C GLU A 44 4.70 20.89 -25.42
N GLU A 45 3.57 21.60 -25.31
CA GLU A 45 2.55 21.36 -24.27
C GLU A 45 2.00 19.93 -24.38
N MET A 46 2.66 19.00 -23.68
CA MET A 46 2.24 17.62 -23.69
C MET A 46 0.97 17.45 -22.86
N SER A 47 -0.07 16.90 -23.49
CA SER A 47 -1.29 16.49 -22.79
C SER A 47 -0.95 15.62 -21.56
N VAL A 48 -1.73 15.77 -20.49
CA VAL A 48 -1.58 14.98 -19.24
C VAL A 48 -1.50 13.48 -19.55
N LYS A 49 -2.27 13.00 -20.53
CA LYS A 49 -2.28 11.60 -20.98
C LYS A 49 -0.94 11.15 -21.57
N MET A 50 -0.25 12.02 -22.32
CA MET A 50 1.06 11.73 -22.90
C MET A 50 2.13 11.72 -21.81
N ARG A 51 2.10 12.70 -20.89
CA ARG A 51 2.97 12.76 -19.70
C ARG A 51 2.83 11.50 -18.84
N SER A 52 1.61 11.07 -18.52
CA SER A 52 1.39 9.84 -17.73
C SER A 52 1.86 8.58 -18.44
N LYS A 53 1.79 8.51 -19.78
CA LYS A 53 2.33 7.38 -20.55
C LYS A 53 3.85 7.31 -20.48
N LEU A 54 4.53 8.45 -20.55
CA LEU A 54 6.00 8.54 -20.48
C LEU A 54 6.53 8.18 -19.09
N LEU A 55 5.80 8.54 -18.04
CA LEU A 55 6.13 8.17 -16.67
C LEU A 55 5.72 6.74 -16.29
N LYS A 56 5.02 6.04 -17.18
CA LYS A 56 4.54 4.68 -16.92
C LYS A 56 5.72 3.71 -16.85
N GLY A 57 5.86 3.04 -15.71
CA GLY A 57 6.97 2.11 -15.49
C GLY A 57 8.25 2.77 -14.99
N PHE A 58 8.24 4.09 -14.72
CA PHE A 58 9.35 4.78 -14.08
C PHE A 58 9.59 4.28 -12.65
N ASP A 59 8.52 3.95 -11.93
CA ASP A 59 8.58 3.26 -10.63
C ASP A 59 9.29 1.90 -10.75
N LYS A 60 8.97 1.14 -11.79
CA LYS A 60 9.57 -0.18 -12.05
C LYS A 60 11.03 -0.07 -12.50
N PHE A 61 11.36 0.99 -13.24
CA PHE A 61 12.73 1.35 -13.57
C PHE A 61 13.55 1.65 -12.30
N LEU A 62 13.03 2.50 -11.40
CA LEU A 62 13.72 2.84 -10.15
C LEU A 62 13.88 1.65 -9.20
N GLN A 63 12.88 0.77 -9.13
CA GLN A 63 12.98 -0.48 -8.36
C GLN A 63 14.06 -1.42 -8.93
N ASN A 64 14.24 -1.43 -10.25
CA ASN A 64 15.22 -2.27 -10.93
C ASN A 64 16.57 -1.57 -11.15
N SER A 65 16.73 -0.32 -10.70
CA SER A 65 17.88 0.51 -11.08
C SER A 65 19.21 -0.05 -10.57
N GLY A 66 19.22 -0.76 -9.43
CA GLY A 66 20.42 -1.43 -8.93
C GLY A 66 20.90 -2.57 -9.84
N LYS A 67 19.98 -3.31 -10.47
CA LYS A 67 20.34 -4.34 -11.47
C LYS A 67 20.79 -3.70 -12.78
N MET A 68 20.11 -2.63 -13.19
CA MET A 68 20.52 -1.88 -14.38
C MET A 68 21.92 -1.27 -14.21
N GLU A 69 22.24 -0.76 -13.01
CA GLU A 69 23.58 -0.29 -12.68
C GLU A 69 24.57 -1.42 -12.96
N GLU A 70 24.40 -2.59 -12.34
CA GLU A 70 25.25 -3.77 -12.53
C GLU A 70 25.40 -4.19 -14.00
N ASP A 71 24.31 -4.22 -14.77
CA ASP A 71 24.32 -4.52 -16.21
C ASP A 71 25.13 -3.48 -17.02
N VAL A 72 25.05 -2.19 -16.64
CA VAL A 72 25.82 -1.11 -17.28
C VAL A 72 27.29 -1.23 -16.90
N LEU A 73 27.61 -1.59 -15.65
CA LEU A 73 28.97 -1.88 -15.21
C LEU A 73 29.59 -3.01 -16.03
N GLU A 74 28.86 -4.11 -16.20
CA GLU A 74 29.31 -5.26 -16.99
C GLU A 74 29.55 -4.86 -18.45
N LYS A 75 28.63 -4.11 -19.05
CA LYS A 75 28.80 -3.61 -20.44
C LYS A 75 29.97 -2.64 -20.59
N ILE A 76 30.21 -1.75 -19.63
CA ILE A 76 31.37 -0.84 -19.67
C ILE A 76 32.66 -1.68 -19.59
N ALA A 77 32.69 -2.69 -18.73
CA ALA A 77 33.83 -3.59 -18.61
C ALA A 77 34.11 -4.36 -19.91
N SER A 78 33.07 -4.89 -20.58
CA SER A 78 33.22 -5.72 -21.79
C SER A 78 33.38 -4.94 -23.09
N ASN A 79 32.77 -3.77 -23.25
CA ASN A 79 32.68 -3.08 -24.55
C ASN A 79 33.62 -1.88 -24.70
N THR A 80 34.31 -1.47 -23.64
CA THR A 80 35.19 -0.29 -23.68
C THR A 80 36.66 -0.67 -23.50
N THR A 81 37.52 -0.05 -24.32
CA THR A 81 38.98 -0.13 -24.22
C THR A 81 39.58 0.89 -23.24
N CYS A 82 38.74 1.55 -22.43
CA CYS A 82 39.16 2.54 -21.45
C CYS A 82 40.01 1.91 -20.33
N SER A 83 40.85 2.71 -19.68
CA SER A 83 41.60 2.25 -18.51
C SER A 83 40.66 1.88 -17.36
N GLU A 84 41.09 0.94 -16.52
CA GLU A 84 40.33 0.52 -15.33
C GLU A 84 40.03 1.70 -14.39
N GLN A 85 40.93 2.67 -14.31
CA GLN A 85 40.72 3.88 -13.51
C GLN A 85 39.59 4.76 -14.07
N THR A 86 39.53 4.97 -15.38
CA THR A 86 38.44 5.73 -16.01
C THR A 86 37.11 5.00 -15.89
N LYS A 87 37.12 3.67 -16.07
CA LYS A 87 35.92 2.84 -15.85
C LYS A 87 35.44 3.03 -14.40
N SER A 88 36.31 2.82 -13.42
CA SER A 88 35.98 2.96 -11.99
C SER A 88 35.38 4.33 -11.63
N ILE A 89 35.89 5.43 -12.20
CA ILE A 89 35.33 6.77 -11.97
C ILE A 89 33.90 6.87 -12.50
N VAL A 90 33.64 6.42 -13.74
CA VAL A 90 32.30 6.46 -14.34
C VAL A 90 31.32 5.58 -13.57
N VAL A 91 31.76 4.39 -13.19
CA VAL A 91 31.00 3.44 -12.36
C VAL A 91 30.57 4.08 -11.04
N GLU A 92 31.51 4.69 -10.32
CA GLU A 92 31.22 5.32 -9.03
C GLU A 92 30.24 6.48 -9.16
N GLN A 93 30.40 7.33 -10.19
CA GLN A 93 29.46 8.42 -10.46
C GLN A 93 28.04 7.90 -10.78
N LEU A 94 27.94 6.83 -11.57
CA LEU A 94 26.65 6.21 -11.89
C LEU A 94 25.97 5.67 -10.63
N ARG A 95 26.72 5.02 -9.76
CA ARG A 95 26.24 4.48 -8.48
C ARG A 95 25.73 5.57 -7.55
N GLN A 96 26.49 6.64 -7.39
CA GLN A 96 26.10 7.79 -6.58
C GLN A 96 24.81 8.42 -7.08
N PHE A 97 24.71 8.63 -8.40
CA PHE A 97 23.50 9.14 -9.02
C PHE A 97 22.29 8.20 -8.84
N SER A 98 22.46 6.90 -9.04
CA SER A 98 21.38 5.90 -8.92
C SER A 98 20.85 5.83 -7.48
N GLU A 99 21.74 5.87 -6.50
CA GLU A 99 21.41 5.84 -5.08
C GLU A 99 20.67 7.10 -4.67
N GLU A 100 21.18 8.27 -5.03
CA GLU A 100 20.51 9.54 -4.72
C GLU A 100 19.11 9.61 -5.33
N LEU A 101 18.95 9.15 -6.58
CA LEU A 101 17.67 9.11 -7.26
C LEU A 101 16.66 8.20 -6.51
N ARG A 102 17.10 7.02 -6.05
CA ARG A 102 16.27 6.10 -5.25
C ARG A 102 15.89 6.69 -3.89
N ILE A 103 16.82 7.33 -3.21
CA ILE A 103 16.58 7.97 -1.91
C ILE A 103 15.53 9.07 -2.07
N ARG A 104 15.72 9.98 -3.04
CA ARG A 104 14.79 11.09 -3.29
C ARG A 104 13.41 10.57 -3.71
N TRP A 105 13.34 9.57 -4.57
CA TRP A 105 12.07 8.95 -4.96
C TRP A 105 11.34 8.33 -3.77
N SER A 106 12.06 7.61 -2.91
CA SER A 106 11.50 7.02 -1.69
C SER A 106 10.97 8.10 -0.75
N ALA A 107 11.74 9.17 -0.54
CA ALA A 107 11.33 10.33 0.26
C ALA A 107 10.08 11.03 -0.30
N LEU A 108 9.91 11.05 -1.63
CA LEU A 108 8.73 11.63 -2.28
C LEU A 108 7.46 10.77 -2.17
N GLY A 109 7.55 9.57 -1.58
CA GLY A 109 6.42 8.64 -1.44
C GLY A 109 6.55 7.37 -2.27
N GLY A 110 7.72 7.09 -2.83
CA GLY A 110 8.03 5.84 -3.54
C GLY A 110 7.04 5.58 -4.67
N VAL A 111 6.41 4.40 -4.68
CA VAL A 111 5.41 4.03 -5.70
C VAL A 111 4.23 5.01 -5.79
N THR A 112 3.98 5.79 -4.75
CA THR A 112 2.92 6.80 -4.70
C THR A 112 3.40 8.23 -4.92
N TRP A 113 4.65 8.43 -5.35
CA TRP A 113 5.24 9.77 -5.54
C TRP A 113 4.39 10.71 -6.40
N MET A 114 3.76 10.20 -7.46
CA MET A 114 2.83 10.98 -8.29
C MET A 114 1.66 11.55 -7.49
N LYS A 115 1.13 10.78 -6.52
CA LYS A 115 0.05 11.27 -5.64
C LYS A 115 0.57 12.38 -4.72
N SER A 116 1.78 12.24 -4.18
CA SER A 116 2.43 13.28 -3.39
C SER A 116 2.60 14.57 -4.19
N VAL A 117 3.13 14.48 -5.42
CA VAL A 117 3.30 15.63 -6.32
C VAL A 117 1.95 16.27 -6.64
N MET A 118 0.95 15.48 -7.03
CA MET A 118 -0.40 16.00 -7.31
C MET A 118 -1.04 16.68 -6.09
N ASN A 119 -0.79 16.16 -4.88
CA ASN A 119 -1.29 16.79 -3.66
C ASN A 119 -0.64 18.15 -3.41
N VAL A 120 0.67 18.27 -3.64
CA VAL A 120 1.41 19.54 -3.52
C VAL A 120 0.94 20.52 -4.59
N MET A 121 0.85 20.09 -5.84
CA MET A 121 0.34 20.90 -6.95
C MET A 121 -1.06 21.45 -6.64
N ARG A 122 -1.96 20.61 -6.12
CA ARG A 122 -3.30 21.04 -5.70
C ARG A 122 -3.28 22.01 -4.52
N ALA A 123 -2.37 21.83 -3.56
CA ALA A 123 -2.25 22.72 -2.41
C ALA A 123 -1.69 24.11 -2.78
N LEU A 124 -0.85 24.16 -3.81
CA LEU A 124 -0.27 25.38 -4.37
C LEU A 124 -1.10 25.99 -5.51
N ASP A 125 -2.18 25.31 -5.92
CA ASP A 125 -3.05 25.70 -7.03
C ASP A 125 -2.30 25.86 -8.37
N VAL A 126 -1.42 24.90 -8.69
CA VAL A 126 -0.63 24.88 -9.94
C VAL A 126 -0.93 23.65 -10.80
N GLU A 127 -0.97 23.82 -12.12
CA GLU A 127 -1.37 22.76 -13.07
C GLU A 127 -0.22 22.08 -13.82
N ASN A 128 0.96 22.70 -13.88
CA ASN A 128 2.13 22.20 -14.60
C ASN A 128 3.40 22.18 -13.73
N ALA A 129 4.42 21.49 -14.22
CA ALA A 129 5.67 21.27 -13.49
C ALA A 129 6.52 22.54 -13.41
N ASP A 130 6.46 23.41 -14.41
CA ASP A 130 7.24 24.64 -14.46
C ASP A 130 6.74 25.66 -13.43
N ASP A 131 5.42 25.78 -13.28
CA ASP A 131 4.79 26.62 -12.25
C ASP A 131 5.03 26.06 -10.85
N LEU A 132 5.07 24.73 -10.71
CA LEU A 132 5.48 24.09 -9.47
C LEU A 132 6.95 24.42 -9.13
N GLU A 133 7.86 24.34 -10.11
CA GLU A 133 9.27 24.70 -9.93
C GLU A 133 9.44 26.18 -9.58
N ARG A 134 8.78 27.10 -10.31
CA ARG A 134 8.78 28.54 -10.00
C ARG A 134 8.29 28.80 -8.60
N SER A 135 7.18 28.18 -8.20
CA SER A 135 6.62 28.31 -6.84
C SER A 135 7.62 27.87 -5.78
N PHE A 136 8.37 26.78 -6.01
CA PHE A 136 9.42 26.35 -5.08
C PHE A 136 10.62 27.28 -5.07
N VAL A 137 11.05 27.81 -6.22
CA VAL A 137 12.17 28.76 -6.31
C VAL A 137 11.83 30.07 -5.59
N GLU A 138 10.62 30.60 -5.81
CA GLU A 138 10.12 31.81 -5.15
C GLU A 138 9.90 31.57 -3.64
N MET A 139 9.38 30.41 -3.27
CA MET A 139 9.25 30.02 -1.87
C MET A 139 10.62 29.89 -1.17
N ARG A 140 11.64 29.39 -1.88
CA ARG A 140 13.00 29.21 -1.34
C ARG A 140 13.76 30.53 -1.23
N SER A 141 13.49 31.50 -2.11
CA SER A 141 14.07 32.84 -1.99
C SER A 141 13.48 33.60 -0.81
N THR A 142 12.22 33.32 -0.44
CA THR A 142 11.63 33.77 0.84
C THR A 142 11.99 32.81 1.99
N ASN A 143 13.19 32.95 2.58
CA ASN A 143 13.68 32.10 3.69
C ASN A 143 12.66 31.93 4.86
N GLU A 144 11.81 32.93 5.08
CA GLU A 144 10.73 32.90 6.08
C GLU A 144 9.65 31.84 5.79
N CYS A 145 9.40 31.51 4.52
CA CYS A 145 8.37 30.55 4.13
C CYS A 145 8.79 29.12 4.45
N ALA A 146 10.04 28.74 4.16
CA ALA A 146 10.58 27.41 4.44
C ALA A 146 10.61 27.09 5.95
N GLU A 147 11.04 28.05 6.77
CA GLU A 147 11.02 27.97 8.23
C GLU A 147 9.59 27.78 8.78
N LYS A 148 8.63 28.55 8.26
CA LYS A 148 7.22 28.48 8.66
C LYS A 148 6.60 27.12 8.33
N TRP A 149 6.84 26.60 7.12
CA TRP A 149 6.38 25.28 6.72
C TRP A 149 7.01 24.16 7.54
N ARG A 150 8.30 24.26 7.89
CA ARG A 150 8.97 23.29 8.76
C ARG A 150 8.34 23.26 10.16
N LYS A 151 8.08 24.43 10.75
CA LYS A 151 7.38 24.54 12.05
C LYS A 151 5.98 23.96 12.00
N ASN A 152 5.20 24.28 10.96
CA ASN A 152 3.87 23.73 10.76
C ASN A 152 3.89 22.20 10.61
N TYR A 153 4.86 21.66 9.86
CA TYR A 153 5.02 20.22 9.69
C TYR A 153 5.31 19.51 11.03
N GLU A 154 6.23 20.03 11.84
CA GLU A 154 6.54 19.45 13.16
C GLU A 154 5.36 19.55 14.13
N MET A 155 4.60 20.65 14.09
CA MET A 155 3.36 20.80 14.87
C MET A 155 2.32 19.74 14.49
N LEU A 156 2.02 19.60 13.18
CA LEU A 156 1.06 18.62 12.69
C LEU A 156 1.49 17.18 12.99
N LYS A 157 2.79 16.90 12.89
CA LYS A 157 3.35 15.59 13.24
C LYS A 157 3.13 15.26 14.72
N LYS A 158 3.30 16.25 15.60
CA LYS A 158 3.02 16.10 17.03
C LYS A 158 1.53 15.90 17.30
N GLU A 159 0.66 16.70 16.69
CA GLU A 159 -0.80 16.55 16.84
C GLU A 159 -1.32 15.20 16.34
N LEU A 160 -0.74 14.68 15.25
CA LEU A 160 -1.05 13.35 14.73
C LEU A 160 -0.68 12.27 15.76
N LEU A 161 0.51 12.37 16.36
CA LEU A 161 0.96 11.43 17.39
C LEU A 161 0.07 11.51 18.64
N ASP A 162 -0.27 12.71 19.11
CA ASP A 162 -1.16 12.92 20.25
C ASP A 162 -2.55 12.33 19.99
N SER A 163 -3.07 12.49 18.77
CA SER A 163 -4.35 11.93 18.35
C SER A 163 -4.32 10.40 18.27
N GLN A 164 -3.23 9.82 17.77
CA GLN A 164 -3.03 8.38 17.76
C GLN A 164 -2.97 7.80 19.18
N ASN A 165 -2.29 8.48 20.11
CA ASN A 165 -2.23 8.07 21.51
C ASN A 165 -3.61 8.10 22.17
N LYS A 166 -4.38 9.19 21.97
CA LYS A 166 -5.76 9.28 22.48
C LYS A 166 -6.65 8.17 21.93
N TRP A 167 -6.53 7.88 20.63
CA TRP A 167 -7.27 6.80 20.00
C TRP A 167 -6.90 5.43 20.58
N ALA A 168 -5.61 5.17 20.82
CA ALA A 168 -5.15 3.91 21.41
C ALA A 168 -5.73 3.71 22.83
N VAL A 169 -5.71 4.74 23.67
CA VAL A 169 -6.29 4.71 25.02
C VAL A 169 -7.79 4.48 24.98
N GLU A 170 -8.51 5.23 24.13
CA GLU A 170 -9.97 5.09 24.00
C GLU A 170 -10.35 3.69 23.52
N LYS A 171 -9.59 3.15 22.55
CA LYS A 171 -9.79 1.79 22.06
C LYS A 171 -9.61 0.75 23.17
N GLU A 172 -8.56 0.86 23.99
CA GLU A 172 -8.33 -0.06 25.11
C GLU A 172 -9.43 0.05 26.18
N ASN A 173 -9.89 1.26 26.49
CA ASN A 173 -11.00 1.49 27.41
C ASN A 173 -12.28 0.80 26.91
N LEU A 174 -12.62 0.96 25.62
CA LEU A 174 -13.76 0.31 25.01
C LEU A 174 -13.64 -1.21 25.03
N GLU A 175 -12.46 -1.76 24.72
CA GLU A 175 -12.20 -3.21 24.79
C GLU A 175 -12.33 -3.74 26.23
N SER A 176 -11.91 -2.98 27.24
CA SER A 176 -12.12 -3.30 28.65
C SER A 176 -13.61 -3.31 29.02
N ALA A 177 -14.34 -2.25 28.64
CA ALA A 177 -15.78 -2.14 28.90
C ALA A 177 -16.58 -3.29 28.26
N VAL A 178 -16.25 -3.66 27.02
CA VAL A 178 -16.86 -4.80 26.32
C VAL A 178 -16.57 -6.12 27.05
N ARG A 179 -15.35 -6.32 27.58
CA ARG A 179 -14.99 -7.51 28.37
C ARG A 179 -15.81 -7.60 29.64
N GLU A 180 -15.95 -6.51 30.39
CA GLU A 180 -16.74 -6.50 31.62
C GLU A 180 -18.23 -6.71 31.36
N LEU A 181 -18.80 -6.02 30.36
CA LEU A 181 -20.20 -6.25 29.95
C LEU A 181 -20.45 -7.69 29.52
N SER A 182 -19.50 -8.31 28.81
CA SER A 182 -19.59 -9.71 28.41
C SER A 182 -19.58 -10.65 29.61
N LYS A 183 -18.74 -10.40 30.62
CA LYS A 183 -18.76 -11.16 31.88
C LYS A 183 -20.11 -11.02 32.57
N THR A 184 -20.61 -9.80 32.75
CA THR A 184 -21.89 -9.53 33.41
C THR A 184 -23.05 -10.20 32.66
N ALA A 185 -23.10 -10.08 31.34
CA ALA A 185 -24.09 -10.76 30.51
C ALA A 185 -24.03 -12.29 30.66
N GLY A 186 -22.82 -12.85 30.73
CA GLY A 186 -22.62 -14.29 31.00
C GLY A 186 -23.11 -14.73 32.38
N HIS A 187 -22.89 -13.92 33.42
CA HIS A 187 -23.43 -14.17 34.76
C HIS A 187 -24.95 -14.11 34.80
N LEU A 188 -25.56 -13.12 34.16
CA LEU A 188 -27.01 -12.98 34.08
C LEU A 188 -27.65 -14.15 33.31
N ARG A 189 -27.01 -14.61 32.23
CA ARG A 189 -27.47 -15.76 31.46
C ARG A 189 -27.51 -17.03 32.32
N ARG A 190 -26.42 -17.34 33.03
CA ARG A 190 -26.37 -18.50 33.94
C ARG A 190 -27.46 -18.44 35.00
N ARG A 191 -27.69 -17.26 35.60
CA ARG A 191 -28.75 -17.07 36.59
C ARG A 191 -30.15 -17.29 36.00
N ALA A 192 -30.38 -16.84 34.76
CA ALA A 192 -31.63 -17.06 34.07
C ALA A 192 -31.86 -18.55 33.76
N GLU A 193 -30.82 -19.27 33.32
CA GLU A 193 -30.87 -20.72 33.08
C GLU A 193 -31.17 -21.50 34.38
N GLU A 194 -30.53 -21.14 35.51
CA GLU A 194 -30.82 -21.72 36.82
C GLU A 194 -32.27 -21.46 37.28
N ALA A 195 -32.77 -20.23 37.10
CA ALA A 195 -34.16 -19.88 37.40
C ALA A 195 -35.14 -20.66 36.52
N GLU A 196 -34.82 -20.91 35.26
CA GLU A 196 -35.63 -21.73 34.36
C GLU A 196 -35.65 -23.20 34.79
N MET A 197 -34.50 -23.77 35.16
CA MET A 197 -34.39 -25.14 35.67
C MET A 197 -35.18 -25.35 36.97
N THR A 198 -35.12 -24.39 37.90
CA THR A 198 -35.90 -24.45 39.14
C THR A 198 -37.40 -24.28 38.89
N ALA A 199 -37.81 -23.38 37.99
CA ALA A 199 -39.21 -23.21 37.60
C ALA A 199 -39.78 -24.45 36.91
N THR A 200 -39.02 -25.10 36.03
CA THR A 200 -39.43 -26.35 35.36
C THR A 200 -39.52 -27.52 36.35
N ALA A 201 -38.56 -27.66 37.27
CA ALA A 201 -38.61 -28.65 38.34
C ALA A 201 -39.81 -28.43 39.29
N ALA A 202 -40.11 -27.18 39.66
CA ALA A 202 -41.28 -26.84 40.46
C ALA A 202 -42.59 -27.20 39.75
N LYS A 203 -42.70 -26.90 38.46
CA LYS A 203 -43.86 -27.30 37.62
C LYS A 203 -44.01 -28.82 37.54
N GLN A 204 -42.92 -29.57 37.37
CA GLN A 204 -42.95 -31.04 37.39
C GLN A 204 -43.39 -31.58 38.75
N GLY A 205 -42.85 -31.06 39.86
CA GLY A 205 -43.25 -31.47 41.21
C GLY A 205 -44.71 -31.14 41.51
N GLN A 206 -45.24 -30.02 41.01
CA GLN A 206 -46.66 -29.68 41.14
C GLN A 206 -47.56 -30.61 40.33
N TRP A 207 -47.13 -31.02 39.13
CA TRP A 207 -47.84 -32.00 38.30
C TRP A 207 -47.90 -33.38 38.97
N ILE A 208 -46.77 -33.86 39.54
CA ILE A 208 -46.71 -35.13 40.28
C ILE A 208 -47.66 -35.10 41.50
N ARG A 209 -47.69 -34.01 42.27
CA ARG A 209 -48.61 -33.87 43.43
C ARG A 209 -50.08 -33.93 43.01
N LYS A 210 -50.47 -33.21 41.96
CA LYS A 210 -51.85 -33.24 41.44
C LYS A 210 -52.28 -34.63 40.96
N ASN A 211 -51.37 -35.41 40.41
CA ASN A 211 -51.66 -36.77 39.96
C ASN A 211 -51.62 -37.81 41.09
N ALA A 212 -50.90 -37.54 42.19
CA ALA A 212 -50.89 -38.38 43.39
C ALA A 212 -52.19 -38.25 44.21
N ASP A 213 -52.74 -37.03 44.30
CA ASP A 213 -54.01 -36.76 44.99
C ASP A 213 -55.26 -37.11 44.15
N GLY A 214 -55.08 -37.56 42.90
CA GLY A 214 -56.14 -37.90 41.95
C GLY A 214 -56.21 -39.39 41.55
N SER A 215 -55.70 -40.30 42.39
CA SER A 215 -55.75 -41.74 42.10
C SER A 215 -57.02 -42.41 42.63
N SER A 216 -58.11 -42.23 41.88
CA SER A 216 -59.13 -43.27 41.73
C SER A 216 -59.73 -43.13 40.32
N ASN A 217 -59.41 -44.12 39.48
CA ASN A 217 -59.90 -44.37 38.13
C ASN A 217 -59.10 -43.78 36.94
N GLU A 218 -58.96 -44.61 35.90
CA GLU A 218 -58.50 -44.32 34.52
C GLU A 218 -57.04 -44.64 34.13
N SER A 219 -56.76 -45.95 34.12
CA SER A 219 -55.64 -46.60 33.46
C SER A 219 -55.65 -46.57 31.90
N GLU A 220 -56.57 -45.86 31.25
CA GLU A 220 -56.63 -45.77 29.78
C GLU A 220 -55.94 -44.52 29.20
N THR A 221 -55.87 -43.42 29.95
CA THR A 221 -55.30 -42.13 29.47
C THR A 221 -53.76 -42.14 29.38
N SER A 222 -53.10 -43.08 30.06
CA SER A 222 -51.65 -43.14 30.14
C SER A 222 -51.01 -43.59 28.81
N VAL A 223 -51.64 -44.51 28.08
CA VAL A 223 -51.11 -45.02 26.80
C VAL A 223 -51.19 -43.96 25.70
N GLU A 224 -52.25 -43.15 25.70
CA GLU A 224 -52.48 -42.11 24.69
C GLU A 224 -51.55 -40.89 24.89
N LEU A 225 -51.26 -40.53 26.14
CA LEU A 225 -50.29 -39.48 26.47
C LEU A 225 -48.84 -39.87 26.13
N PHE A 226 -48.47 -41.15 26.32
CA PHE A 226 -47.17 -41.64 25.88
C PHE A 226 -47.04 -41.63 24.34
N SER A 227 -48.11 -41.99 23.61
CA SER A 227 -48.14 -41.92 22.14
C SER A 227 -48.03 -40.48 21.61
N MET A 228 -48.70 -39.52 22.25
CA MET A 228 -48.58 -38.09 21.90
C MET A 228 -47.17 -37.54 22.19
N ARG A 229 -46.58 -37.90 23.34
CA ARG A 229 -45.21 -37.50 23.70
C ARG A 229 -44.17 -38.04 22.71
N GLU A 230 -44.31 -39.30 22.28
CA GLU A 230 -43.42 -39.91 21.31
C GLU A 230 -43.53 -39.26 19.92
N LYS A 231 -44.75 -38.90 19.48
CA LYS A 231 -44.96 -38.14 18.22
C LYS A 231 -44.31 -36.76 18.25
N ILE A 232 -44.41 -36.03 19.36
CA ILE A 232 -43.82 -34.70 19.52
C ILE A 232 -42.28 -34.79 19.50
N GLN A 233 -41.72 -35.80 20.18
CA GLN A 233 -40.27 -36.01 20.23
C GLN A 233 -39.71 -36.47 18.86
N GLY A 234 -40.46 -37.29 18.12
CA GLY A 234 -40.14 -37.65 16.74
C GLY A 234 -40.16 -36.46 15.77
N GLN A 235 -41.14 -35.56 15.89
CA GLN A 235 -41.21 -34.34 15.08
C GLN A 235 -40.08 -33.34 15.38
N ALA A 236 -39.68 -33.21 16.65
CA ALA A 236 -38.57 -32.34 17.04
C ALA A 236 -37.22 -32.86 16.50
N SER A 237 -37.00 -34.18 16.57
CA SER A 237 -35.82 -34.84 16.00
C SER A 237 -35.72 -34.68 14.48
N TRP A 238 -36.86 -34.79 13.77
CA TRP A 238 -36.93 -34.57 12.33
C TRP A 238 -36.63 -33.11 11.92
N LYS A 239 -37.15 -32.12 12.67
CA LYS A 239 -36.89 -30.70 12.41
C LYS A 239 -35.43 -30.31 12.68
N ALA A 240 -34.79 -30.90 13.69
CA ALA A 240 -33.38 -30.72 13.97
C ALA A 240 -32.50 -31.31 12.86
N ARG A 241 -32.77 -32.55 12.42
CA ARG A 241 -32.02 -33.18 11.30
C ARG A 241 -32.16 -32.40 9.98
N ARG A 242 -33.35 -31.88 9.67
CA ARG A 242 -33.58 -31.06 8.47
C ARG A 242 -32.81 -29.72 8.53
N SER A 243 -32.75 -29.07 9.70
CA SER A 243 -31.99 -27.82 9.86
C SER A 243 -30.48 -28.03 9.72
N THR A 244 -29.95 -29.14 10.25
CA THR A 244 -28.53 -29.48 10.11
C THR A 244 -28.18 -29.84 8.66
N ALA A 245 -29.05 -30.59 7.96
CA ALA A 245 -28.87 -30.92 6.55
C ALA A 245 -28.92 -29.69 5.62
N SER A 246 -29.85 -28.75 5.87
CA SER A 246 -29.93 -27.49 5.12
C SER A 246 -28.71 -26.58 5.34
N ARG A 247 -28.14 -26.57 6.55
CA ARG A 247 -26.88 -25.84 6.83
C ARG A 247 -25.69 -26.45 6.11
N ILE A 248 -25.57 -27.78 6.08
CA ILE A 248 -24.48 -28.47 5.37
C ILE A 248 -24.58 -28.24 3.85
N SER A 249 -25.79 -28.26 3.29
CA SER A 249 -26.02 -27.96 1.87
C SER A 249 -25.67 -26.50 1.52
N SER A 250 -26.05 -25.53 2.36
CA SER A 250 -25.71 -24.11 2.18
C SER A 250 -24.20 -23.85 2.24
N TRP A 251 -23.49 -24.49 3.17
CA TRP A 251 -22.03 -24.40 3.28
C TRP A 251 -21.29 -25.04 2.09
N GLN A 252 -21.82 -26.11 1.50
CA GLN A 252 -21.24 -26.73 0.31
C GLN A 252 -21.48 -25.91 -0.98
N ALA A 253 -22.59 -25.15 -1.05
CA ALA A 253 -22.87 -24.26 -2.17
C ALA A 253 -21.91 -23.06 -2.22
N THR A 254 -21.65 -22.42 -1.06
CA THR A 254 -20.74 -21.27 -0.96
C THR A 254 -19.27 -21.63 -1.23
N GLN A 255 -18.85 -22.86 -0.92
CA GLN A 255 -17.52 -23.38 -1.25
C GLN A 255 -17.31 -23.67 -2.75
N LYS A 256 -18.39 -23.98 -3.50
CA LYS A 256 -18.31 -24.20 -4.96
C LYS A 256 -18.30 -22.89 -5.75
N GLU A 257 -18.93 -21.84 -5.23
CA GLU A 257 -18.97 -20.52 -5.87
C GLU A 257 -17.62 -19.79 -5.78
N ASN A 258 -16.92 -19.91 -4.66
CA ASN A 258 -15.56 -19.36 -4.47
C ASN A 258 -14.45 -20.07 -5.28
N LYS A 259 -14.75 -21.15 -6.01
CA LYS A 259 -13.78 -21.86 -6.88
C LYS A 259 -14.01 -21.58 -8.38
N ARG A 260 -14.95 -20.71 -8.73
CA ARG A 260 -15.32 -20.37 -10.12
C ARG A 260 -15.09 -18.90 -10.50
N GLN A 261 -14.43 -18.12 -9.65
CA GLN A 261 -13.86 -16.81 -9.97
C GLN A 261 -12.34 -16.92 -10.05
#